data_AF-A0A6B3HD70-F1
#
_entry.id   AF-A0A6B3HD70-F1
#
_cell.length_a   1.000
_cell.length_b   1.000
_cell.length_c   1.000
_cell.angle_alpha   90.00
_cell.angle_beta   90.00
_cell.angle_gamma   90.00
#
_symmetry.space_group_name_H-M   'P 1'
#
loop_
_entity.id
_entity.type
_entity.pdbx_description
1 polymer ?
#
loop_
_entity_poly.entity_id
_entity_poly.type
_entity_poly.pdbx_seq_one_letter_code
_entity_poly.pdbx_strand_id
1 'polypeptide(L)'
;PVLPMMAYRPNCLFTDGAEHLRLRKAVTESLARLNSSRLSRDVERIADYLIDQFIERGTADLLNEYAKLLPLLLFNQIFGCPGDIGDRLTRSMSAIFDGEDVLRANAELT
;
A
#
# COMPACT_ATOMS: atom_id res chain seq x y z
N PRO A 1 -16.77 13.67 1.38
CA PRO A 1 -15.62 12.91 1.93
C PRO A 1 -14.91 12.01 0.90
N VAL A 2 -15.64 11.29 0.03
CA VAL A 2 -15.03 10.30 -0.90
C VAL A 2 -14.39 10.88 -2.17
N LEU A 3 -14.57 12.18 -2.43
CA LEU A 3 -14.10 12.83 -3.67
C LEU A 3 -12.60 12.60 -3.94
N PRO A 4 -11.68 12.65 -2.96
CA PRO A 4 -10.26 12.39 -3.21
C PRO A 4 -9.93 10.97 -3.68
N MET A 5 -10.79 9.98 -3.38
CA MET A 5 -10.67 8.61 -3.90
C MET A 5 -11.26 8.45 -5.31
N MET A 6 -12.29 9.24 -5.64
CA MET A 6 -13.07 9.09 -6.86
C MET A 6 -12.71 10.09 -7.97
N ALA A 7 -11.99 11.15 -7.61
CA ALA A 7 -11.55 12.16 -8.56
C ALA A 7 -10.64 11.54 -9.62
N TYR A 8 -10.85 11.97 -10.87
CA TYR A 8 -10.04 11.51 -11.99
C TYR A 8 -8.55 11.73 -11.72
N ARG A 9 -7.75 10.72 -12.06
CA ARG A 9 -6.28 10.79 -12.07
C ARG A 9 -5.77 10.19 -13.39
N PRO A 10 -4.66 10.68 -13.96
CA PRO A 10 -4.11 10.14 -15.22
C PRO A 10 -3.38 8.80 -14.98
N ASN A 11 -4.13 7.77 -14.57
CA ASN A 11 -3.62 6.45 -14.25
C ASN A 11 -4.55 5.34 -14.78
N CYS A 12 -4.13 4.09 -14.59
CA CYS A 12 -4.82 2.90 -15.10
C CYS A 12 -6.24 2.72 -14.55
N LEU A 13 -6.58 3.27 -13.38
CA LEU A 13 -7.90 3.11 -12.77
C LEU A 13 -8.98 3.99 -13.43
N PHE A 14 -8.58 5.12 -14.03
CA PHE A 14 -9.50 6.14 -14.56
C PHE A 14 -9.38 6.37 -16.07
N THR A 15 -8.72 5.47 -16.79
CA THR A 15 -8.55 5.55 -18.26
C THR A 15 -9.10 4.30 -18.91
N ASP A 16 -9.53 4.44 -20.18
CA ASP A 16 -10.08 3.35 -20.99
C ASP A 16 -9.32 3.19 -22.32
N GLY A 17 -9.64 2.11 -23.06
CA GLY A 17 -9.17 1.90 -24.43
C GLY A 17 -7.65 1.82 -24.57
N ALA A 18 -7.11 2.49 -25.58
CA ALA A 18 -5.68 2.45 -25.90
C ALA A 18 -4.81 3.05 -24.78
N GLU A 19 -5.31 4.09 -24.09
CA GLU A 19 -4.57 4.72 -23.00
C GLU A 19 -4.50 3.80 -21.77
N HIS A 20 -5.63 3.17 -21.41
CA HIS A 20 -5.65 2.11 -20.40
C HIS A 20 -4.64 1.00 -20.73
N LEU A 21 -4.66 0.49 -21.97
CA LEU A 21 -3.79 -0.61 -22.38
C LEU A 21 -2.30 -0.23 -22.25
N ARG A 22 -1.94 0.99 -22.66
CA ARG A 22 -0.58 1.52 -22.54
C ARG A 22 -0.12 1.58 -21.09
N LEU A 23 -0.94 2.15 -20.20
CA LEU A 23 -0.64 2.26 -18.76
C LEU A 23 -0.63 0.89 -18.07
N ARG A 24 -1.61 0.03 -18.38
CA ARG A 24 -1.74 -1.32 -17.83
C ARG A 24 -0.55 -2.21 -18.15
N LYS A 25 0.03 -2.05 -19.35
CA LYS A 25 1.23 -2.78 -19.76
C LYS A 25 2.41 -2.48 -18.83
N ALA A 26 2.69 -1.20 -18.57
CA ALA A 26 3.76 -0.80 -17.66
C ALA A 26 3.57 -1.36 -16.23
N VAL A 27 2.34 -1.33 -15.71
CA VAL A 27 2.01 -1.91 -14.39
C VAL A 27 2.26 -3.42 -14.38
N THR A 28 1.71 -4.15 -15.35
CA THR A 28 1.81 -5.61 -15.42
C THR A 28 3.26 -6.07 -15.58
N GLU A 29 4.02 -5.43 -16.47
CA GLU A 29 5.43 -5.76 -16.70
C GLU A 29 6.31 -5.47 -15.48
N SER A 30 5.99 -4.41 -14.72
CA SER A 30 6.71 -4.10 -13.49
C SER A 30 6.44 -5.14 -12.40
N LEU A 31 5.17 -5.53 -12.22
CA LEU A 31 4.79 -6.56 -11.25
C LEU A 31 5.30 -7.95 -11.63
N ALA A 32 5.39 -8.26 -12.93
CA ALA A 32 5.92 -9.54 -13.42
C ALA A 32 7.41 -9.75 -13.09
N ARG A 33 8.15 -8.68 -12.78
CA ARG A 33 9.56 -8.75 -12.34
C ARG A 33 9.70 -9.09 -10.86
N LEU A 34 8.60 -9.01 -10.09
CA LEU A 34 8.63 -9.38 -8.68
C LEU A 34 8.79 -10.89 -8.53
N ASN A 35 9.71 -11.30 -7.68
CA ASN A 35 9.88 -12.70 -7.36
C ASN A 35 8.86 -13.11 -6.28
N SER A 36 7.86 -13.91 -6.67
CA SER A 36 6.79 -14.35 -5.77
C SER A 36 7.31 -15.08 -4.53
N SER A 37 8.33 -15.94 -4.68
CA SER A 37 8.91 -16.67 -3.54
C SER A 37 9.59 -15.74 -2.53
N ARG A 38 10.25 -14.68 -3.02
CA ARG A 38 10.85 -13.65 -2.17
C ARG A 38 9.76 -12.85 -1.47
N LEU A 39 8.72 -12.48 -2.21
CA LEU A 39 7.58 -11.75 -1.67
C LEU A 39 6.89 -12.53 -0.54
N SER A 40 6.67 -13.83 -0.71
CA SER A 40 6.10 -14.70 0.34
C SER A 40 6.98 -14.72 1.59
N ARG A 41 8.31 -14.85 1.45
CA ARG A 41 9.23 -14.80 2.59
C ARG A 41 9.22 -13.44 3.30
N ASP A 42 9.14 -12.35 2.54
CA ASP A 42 9.07 -11.00 3.10
C ASP A 42 7.76 -10.80 3.87
N VAL A 43 6.64 -11.31 3.34
CA VAL A 43 5.33 -11.32 4.02
C VAL A 43 5.37 -12.14 5.30
N GLU A 44 5.89 -13.37 5.29
CA GLU A 44 6.00 -14.24 6.47
C GLU A 44 6.81 -13.55 7.57
N ARG A 45 7.98 -13.00 7.24
CA ARG A 45 8.82 -12.30 8.23
C ARG A 45 8.12 -11.07 8.82
N ILE A 46 7.36 -10.31 8.04
CA ILE A 46 6.59 -9.17 8.54
C ILE A 46 5.43 -9.64 9.43
N ALA A 47 4.75 -10.71 9.02
CA ALA A 47 3.66 -11.30 9.79
C ALA A 47 4.14 -11.77 11.17
N ASP A 48 5.23 -12.54 11.22
CA ASP A 48 5.82 -13.02 12.47
C ASP A 48 6.19 -11.85 13.39
N TYR A 49 6.87 -10.83 12.85
CA TYR A 49 7.21 -9.63 13.60
C TYR A 49 5.99 -8.93 14.21
N LEU A 50 4.90 -8.79 13.46
CA LEU A 50 3.67 -8.15 13.94
C LEU A 50 2.97 -9.01 14.99
N ILE A 51 2.93 -10.33 14.81
CA ILE A 51 2.35 -11.27 15.78
C ILE A 51 3.11 -11.22 17.12
N ASP A 52 4.44 -11.18 17.06
CA ASP A 52 5.29 -11.06 18.25
C ASP A 52 4.97 -9.82 19.09
N GLN A 53 4.41 -8.75 18.51
CA GLN A 53 4.05 -7.53 19.25
C GLN A 53 2.86 -7.72 20.19
N PHE A 54 1.97 -8.69 19.92
CA PHE A 54 0.74 -8.89 20.69
C PHE A 54 0.56 -10.29 21.26
N ILE A 55 1.43 -11.24 20.91
CA ILE A 55 1.29 -12.65 21.29
C ILE A 55 1.20 -12.86 22.81
N GLU A 56 2.01 -12.14 23.60
CA GLU A 56 2.03 -12.25 25.07
C GLU A 56 0.74 -11.74 25.73
N ARG A 57 -0.01 -10.85 25.07
CA ARG A 57 -1.26 -10.30 25.60
C ARG A 57 -2.44 -11.27 25.41
N GLY A 58 -2.32 -12.23 24.49
CA GLY A 58 -3.37 -13.20 24.16
C GLY A 58 -4.62 -12.62 23.48
N THR A 59 -4.63 -11.31 23.18
CA THR A 59 -5.73 -10.60 22.51
C THR A 59 -5.18 -9.46 21.64
N ALA A 60 -5.82 -9.18 20.50
CA ALA A 60 -5.42 -8.09 19.60
C ALA A 60 -6.57 -7.59 18.72
N ASP A 61 -6.52 -6.31 18.35
CA ASP A 61 -7.27 -5.74 17.24
C ASP A 61 -6.51 -6.03 15.95
N LEU A 62 -6.83 -7.17 15.32
CA LEU A 62 -6.15 -7.63 14.11
C LEU A 62 -6.28 -6.66 12.93
N LEU A 63 -7.25 -5.75 12.92
CA LEU A 63 -7.36 -4.77 11.85
C LEU A 63 -6.25 -3.72 11.98
N ASN A 64 -6.17 -3.08 13.14
CA ASN A 64 -5.25 -1.97 13.38
C ASN A 64 -3.84 -2.41 13.76
N GLU A 65 -3.69 -3.55 14.44
CA GLU A 65 -2.40 -4.05 14.93
C GLU A 65 -1.72 -5.04 13.96
N TYR A 66 -2.40 -5.49 12.90
CA TYR A 66 -1.84 -6.47 11.96
C TYR A 66 -2.17 -6.18 10.48
N ALA A 67 -3.44 -6.27 10.09
CA ALA A 67 -3.86 -6.31 8.70
C ALA A 67 -3.57 -5.02 7.94
N LYS A 68 -3.73 -3.86 8.59
CA LYS A 68 -3.35 -2.57 7.99
C LYS A 68 -1.84 -2.44 7.83
N LEU A 69 -1.05 -2.87 8.82
CA LEU A 69 0.40 -2.63 8.88
C LEU A 69 1.20 -3.52 7.92
N LEU A 70 0.79 -4.77 7.74
CA LEU A 70 1.51 -5.74 6.90
C LEU A 70 1.76 -5.24 5.47
N PRO A 71 0.74 -4.83 4.67
CA PRO A 71 0.98 -4.38 3.30
C PRO A 71 1.82 -3.09 3.24
N LEU A 72 1.71 -2.23 4.25
CA LEU A 72 2.49 -0.99 4.34
C LEU A 72 3.99 -1.27 4.51
N LEU A 73 4.32 -2.15 5.46
CA LEU A 73 5.70 -2.59 5.68
C LEU A 73 6.26 -3.34 4.47
N LEU A 74 5.42 -4.12 3.79
CA LEU A 74 5.79 -4.82 2.57
C LEU A 74 6.10 -3.85 1.42
N PHE A 75 5.30 -2.80 1.24
CA PHE A 75 5.54 -1.78 0.22
C PHE A 75 6.86 -1.04 0.43
N ASN A 76 7.21 -0.72 1.68
CA ASN A 76 8.51 -0.12 1.99
C ASN A 76 9.68 -0.98 1.49
N GLN A 77 9.55 -2.32 1.53
CA GLN A 77 10.58 -3.23 1.04
C GLN A 77 10.58 -3.40 -0.48
N ILE A 78 9.41 -3.46 -1.11
CA ILE A 78 9.30 -3.65 -2.56
C ILE A 78 9.77 -2.41 -3.32
N PHE A 79 9.41 -1.21 -2.85
CA PHE A 79 9.71 0.03 -3.56
C PHE A 79 11.16 0.50 -3.38
N GLY A 80 11.90 -0.05 -2.41
CA GLY A 80 13.28 0.38 -2.12
C GLY A 80 13.38 1.86 -1.77
N CYS A 81 12.28 2.48 -1.33
CA CYS A 81 12.23 3.88 -0.98
C CYS A 81 13.07 4.13 0.28
N PRO A 82 13.73 5.29 0.39
CA PRO A 82 14.21 5.76 1.68
C PRO A 82 13.02 5.83 2.65
N GLY A 83 13.26 5.51 3.94
CA GLY A 83 12.20 5.24 4.91
C GLY A 83 11.17 6.36 5.05
N ASP A 84 11.57 7.62 4.81
CA ASP A 84 10.71 8.80 4.84
C ASP A 84 9.65 8.81 3.72
N ILE A 85 9.99 8.35 2.51
CA ILE A 85 9.06 8.23 1.39
C ILE A 85 8.09 7.08 1.62
N GLY A 86 8.60 5.95 2.10
CA GLY A 86 7.77 4.78 2.43
C GLY A 86 6.73 5.08 3.51
N ASP A 87 7.16 5.75 4.57
CA ASP A 87 6.30 6.21 5.66
C ASP A 87 5.24 7.21 5.20
N ARG A 88 5.61 8.17 4.34
CA ARG A 88 4.66 9.14 3.79
C ARG A 88 3.63 8.41 2.93
N LEU A 89 4.07 7.59 1.98
CA LEU A 89 3.19 6.85 1.07
C LEU A 89 2.20 5.96 1.84
N THR A 90 2.71 5.29 2.87
CA THR A 90 1.95 4.46 3.81
C THR A 90 0.87 5.27 4.53
N ARG A 91 1.25 6.36 5.22
CA ARG A 91 0.32 7.19 6.00
C ARG A 91 -0.74 7.82 5.11
N SER A 92 -0.34 8.41 3.99
CA SER A 92 -1.27 9.08 3.09
C SER A 92 -2.23 8.07 2.44
N MET A 93 -1.79 6.83 2.15
CA MET A 93 -2.67 5.80 1.63
C MET A 93 -3.69 5.32 2.66
N SER A 94 -3.28 5.05 3.90
CA SER A 94 -4.20 4.72 5.00
C SER A 94 -5.20 5.83 5.28
N ALA A 95 -4.76 7.08 5.35
CA ALA A 95 -5.63 8.23 5.58
C ALA A 95 -6.71 8.39 4.48
N ILE A 96 -6.36 8.12 3.22
CA ILE A 96 -7.34 8.10 2.13
C ILE A 96 -8.39 6.99 2.33
N PHE A 97 -7.98 5.79 2.72
CA PHE A 97 -8.89 4.64 2.91
C PHE A 97 -9.76 4.76 4.16
N ASP A 98 -9.20 5.30 5.25
CA ASP A 98 -9.90 5.48 6.53
C ASP A 98 -10.77 6.76 6.54
N GLY A 99 -10.68 7.59 5.50
CA GLY A 99 -11.46 8.82 5.37
C GLY A 99 -10.96 9.97 6.26
N GLU A 100 -9.74 9.84 6.78
CA GLU A 100 -9.10 10.81 7.68
C GLU A 100 -8.29 11.83 6.88
N ASP A 101 -8.52 13.13 7.11
CA ASP A 101 -7.80 14.24 6.46
C ASP A 101 -7.51 14.01 4.96
N VAL A 102 -8.51 13.47 4.26
CA VAL A 102 -8.43 12.95 2.88
C VAL A 102 -7.90 13.97 1.87
N LEU A 103 -8.06 15.28 2.13
CA LEU A 103 -7.54 16.34 1.25
C LEU A 103 -6.02 16.47 1.36
N ARG A 104 -5.49 16.48 2.58
CA ARG A 104 -4.05 16.50 2.83
C ARG A 104 -3.39 15.23 2.33
N ALA A 105 -3.98 14.08 2.67
CA ALA A 105 -3.48 12.78 2.25
C ALA A 105 -3.42 12.65 0.72
N ASN A 106 -4.43 13.17 0.02
CA ASN A 106 -4.43 13.23 -1.43
C ASN A 106 -3.33 14.13 -1.99
N ALA A 107 -3.10 15.31 -1.41
CA ALA A 107 -2.03 16.22 -1.83
C ALA A 107 -0.61 15.64 -1.63
N GLU A 108 -0.41 14.75 -0.65
CA GLU A 108 0.88 14.10 -0.40
C GLU A 108 1.18 12.96 -1.41
N LEU A 109 0.17 12.51 -2.17
CA LEU A 109 0.25 11.38 -3.12
C LEU A 109 0.19 11.77 -4.61
N THR A 110 -0.08 13.03 -4.92
CA THR A 110 -0.11 13.60 -6.29
C THR A 110 0.91 14.71 -6.45
#